data_AF-A0AB39J6G0-F1
#
_entry.id   AF-A0AB39J6G0-F1
#
_cell.length_a   1.000
_cell.length_b   1.000
_cell.length_c   1.000
_cell.angle_alpha   90.00
_cell.angle_beta   90.00
_cell.angle_gamma   90.00
#
_symmetry.space_group_name_H-M   'P 1'
#
loop_
_entity.id
_entity.type
_entity.pdbx_description
1 polymer ?
#
loop_
_entity_poly.entity_id
_entity_poly.type
_entity_poly.pdbx_seq_one_letter_code
_entity_poly.pdbx_strand_id
1 'polypeptide(L)'
;MASTKNRTKTQAKKSQIEMLVPVLIGVVVILALISSCLAWQLKNQVPHKAPQVAEKVGNGFVSLGSLGFRLEGGKAVARHDATTQEILNFLKKEVEKSGCNDNSGAASVITHSRDEKQLLLGFGCGSTAARMFAVKKEDGWKAISPTNQFNTFDIPSCKMTDENNISKEIAPVCQNEKKDGDNLSYDYRLR
;
A
#
# COMPACT_ATOMS: atom_id res chain seq x y z
N MET A 1 -55.10 -57.80 -69.62
CA MET A 1 -54.23 -57.63 -68.43
C MET A 1 -53.19 -56.57 -68.75
N ALA A 2 -53.30 -55.39 -68.14
CA ALA A 2 -52.23 -54.40 -68.04
C ALA A 2 -52.47 -53.62 -66.74
N SER A 3 -51.61 -53.83 -65.75
CA SER A 3 -51.73 -53.23 -64.42
C SER A 3 -50.83 -52.02 -64.32
N THR A 4 -51.44 -50.84 -64.16
CA THR A 4 -50.76 -49.56 -64.00
C THR A 4 -50.20 -49.45 -62.58
N LYS A 5 -48.86 -49.50 -62.45
CA LYS A 5 -48.18 -49.31 -61.16
C LYS A 5 -47.79 -47.85 -60.98
N ASN A 6 -48.60 -47.11 -60.24
CA ASN A 6 -48.23 -45.80 -59.69
C ASN A 6 -46.98 -45.94 -58.81
N ARG A 7 -45.94 -45.15 -59.09
CA ARG A 7 -44.71 -45.10 -58.31
C ARG A 7 -44.59 -43.73 -57.62
N THR A 8 -45.32 -43.54 -56.53
CA THR A 8 -44.94 -42.57 -55.51
C THR A 8 -43.87 -43.21 -54.62
N LYS A 9 -42.66 -42.66 -54.60
CA LYS A 9 -41.68 -42.91 -53.54
C LYS A 9 -40.97 -41.62 -53.15
N THR A 10 -41.55 -40.99 -52.13
CA THR A 10 -40.87 -40.53 -50.90
C THR A 10 -39.59 -39.72 -51.08
N GLN A 11 -39.76 -38.40 -51.09
CA GLN A 11 -38.70 -37.45 -50.73
C GLN A 11 -38.33 -37.72 -49.27
N ALA A 12 -37.19 -38.38 -49.05
CA ALA A 12 -36.67 -38.58 -47.70
C ALA A 12 -36.36 -37.20 -47.11
N LYS A 13 -37.05 -36.84 -46.00
CA LYS A 13 -36.63 -35.77 -45.09
C LYS A 13 -35.20 -36.11 -44.64
N LYS A 14 -34.19 -35.54 -45.31
CA LYS A 14 -32.80 -35.62 -44.86
C LYS A 14 -32.75 -34.90 -43.51
N SER A 15 -32.50 -35.71 -42.50
CA SER A 15 -32.77 -35.48 -41.09
C SER A 15 -32.21 -34.15 -40.57
N GLN A 16 -33.05 -33.35 -39.91
CA GLN A 16 -32.64 -32.16 -39.14
C GLN A 16 -31.50 -32.44 -38.15
N ILE A 17 -31.28 -33.72 -37.80
CA ILE A 17 -30.23 -34.18 -36.90
C ILE A 17 -28.83 -34.03 -37.52
N GLU A 18 -28.67 -34.20 -38.85
CA GLU A 18 -27.35 -34.08 -39.50
C GLU A 18 -26.83 -32.63 -39.54
N MET A 19 -27.73 -31.63 -39.53
CA MET A 19 -27.35 -30.22 -39.41
C MET A 19 -27.18 -29.75 -37.96
N LEU A 20 -27.77 -30.46 -36.99
CA LEU A 20 -27.69 -30.07 -35.57
C LEU A 20 -26.32 -30.39 -34.95
N VAL A 21 -25.72 -31.52 -35.35
CA VAL A 21 -24.42 -31.99 -34.84
C VAL A 21 -23.27 -31.00 -35.10
N PRO A 22 -23.05 -30.48 -36.32
CA PRO A 22 -21.97 -29.51 -36.57
C PRO A 22 -22.19 -28.17 -35.86
N VAL A 23 -23.45 -27.75 -35.67
CA VAL A 23 -23.79 -26.55 -34.90
C VAL A 23 -23.46 -26.73 -33.43
N LEU A 24 -23.78 -27.90 -32.85
CA LEU A 24 -23.48 -28.22 -31.46
C LEU A 24 -21.98 -28.27 -31.20
N ILE A 25 -21.21 -28.86 -32.12
CA ILE A 25 -19.74 -28.89 -32.06
C ILE A 25 -19.19 -27.46 -32.11
N GLY A 26 -19.70 -26.61 -33.00
CA GLY A 26 -19.30 -25.20 -33.07
C GLY A 26 -19.55 -24.44 -31.77
N VAL A 27 -20.71 -24.63 -31.14
CA VAL A 27 -21.04 -23.99 -29.85
C VAL A 27 -20.10 -24.45 -28.73
N VAL A 28 -19.77 -25.74 -28.66
CA VAL A 28 -18.85 -26.28 -27.64
C VAL A 28 -17.44 -25.70 -27.80
N VAL A 29 -16.94 -25.58 -29.03
CA VAL A 29 -15.62 -24.97 -29.30
C VAL A 29 -15.58 -23.50 -28.89
N ILE A 30 -16.65 -22.74 -29.18
CA ILE A 30 -16.74 -21.33 -28.78
C ILE A 30 -16.76 -21.19 -27.26
N LEU A 31 -17.53 -22.02 -26.55
CA LEU A 31 -17.56 -22.01 -25.08
C LEU A 31 -16.19 -22.38 -24.47
N ALA A 32 -15.48 -23.33 -25.06
CA ALA A 32 -14.13 -23.70 -24.65
C ALA A 32 -13.13 -22.53 -24.84
N LEU A 33 -13.25 -21.79 -25.93
CA LEU A 33 -12.42 -20.60 -26.17
C LEU A 33 -12.73 -19.46 -25.20
N ILE A 34 -14.01 -19.19 -24.94
CA ILE A 34 -14.43 -18.14 -23.99
C ILE A 34 -13.96 -18.49 -22.57
N SER A 35 -14.16 -19.73 -22.12
CA SER A 35 -13.70 -20.18 -20.80
C SER A 35 -12.19 -20.13 -20.65
N SER A 36 -11.45 -20.49 -21.71
CA SER A 36 -9.98 -20.37 -21.73
C SER A 36 -9.52 -18.90 -21.69
N CYS A 37 -10.20 -18.01 -22.42
CA CYS A 37 -9.92 -16.57 -22.42
C CYS A 37 -10.21 -15.94 -21.05
N LEU A 38 -11.34 -16.30 -20.42
CA LEU A 38 -11.71 -15.87 -19.07
C LEU A 38 -10.73 -16.42 -18.02
N ALA A 39 -10.32 -17.68 -18.12
CA ALA A 39 -9.32 -18.27 -17.23
C ALA A 39 -7.95 -17.59 -17.39
N TRP A 40 -7.58 -17.21 -18.61
CA TRP A 40 -6.36 -16.45 -18.86
C TRP A 40 -6.46 -15.02 -18.32
N GLN A 41 -7.60 -14.35 -18.48
CA GLN A 41 -7.84 -13.05 -17.85
C GLN A 41 -7.84 -13.13 -16.31
N LEU A 42 -8.41 -14.17 -15.72
CA LEU A 42 -8.39 -14.39 -14.26
C LEU A 42 -6.97 -14.69 -13.75
N LYS A 43 -6.14 -15.40 -14.51
CA LYS A 43 -4.71 -15.60 -14.18
C LYS A 43 -3.86 -14.34 -14.38
N ASN A 44 -4.20 -13.52 -15.38
CA ASN A 44 -3.49 -12.28 -15.69
C ASN A 44 -4.04 -11.06 -14.94
N GLN A 45 -5.16 -11.21 -14.21
CA GLN A 45 -5.47 -10.29 -13.13
C GLN A 45 -4.32 -10.41 -12.15
N VAL A 46 -3.41 -9.43 -12.22
CA VAL A 46 -2.42 -9.17 -11.19
C VAL A 46 -3.19 -9.30 -9.89
N PRO A 47 -2.86 -10.28 -9.03
CA PRO A 47 -3.62 -10.47 -7.82
C PRO A 47 -3.66 -9.11 -7.17
N HIS A 48 -4.86 -8.56 -6.97
CA HIS A 48 -5.08 -7.41 -6.11
C HIS A 48 -4.71 -7.90 -4.70
N LYS A 49 -3.40 -8.06 -4.45
CA LYS A 49 -2.86 -8.18 -3.11
C LYS A 49 -3.43 -6.96 -2.43
N ALA A 50 -4.28 -7.21 -1.43
CA ALA A 50 -4.78 -6.16 -0.56
C ALA A 50 -3.56 -5.28 -0.22
N PRO A 51 -3.65 -3.97 -0.45
CA PRO A 51 -2.49 -3.11 -0.27
C PRO A 51 -1.98 -3.32 1.14
N GLN A 52 -0.79 -3.90 1.25
CA GLN A 52 -0.23 -4.22 2.55
C GLN A 52 0.16 -2.90 3.19
N VAL A 53 -0.70 -2.44 4.10
CA VAL A 53 -0.53 -1.18 4.84
C VAL A 53 0.74 -1.22 5.69
N ALA A 54 1.15 -2.42 6.12
CA ALA A 54 2.39 -2.68 6.83
C ALA A 54 3.10 -3.91 6.23
N GLU A 55 4.42 -3.81 6.08
CA GLU A 55 5.28 -4.91 5.68
C GLU A 55 5.99 -5.49 6.91
N LYS A 56 5.94 -6.82 7.06
CA LYS A 56 6.57 -7.52 8.18
C LYS A 56 8.09 -7.53 8.02
N VAL A 57 8.80 -7.20 9.09
CA VAL A 57 10.27 -7.22 9.17
C VAL A 57 10.67 -7.97 10.44
N GLY A 58 11.14 -9.21 10.31
CA GLY A 58 11.36 -10.07 11.47
C GLY A 58 10.05 -10.31 12.23
N ASN A 59 10.03 -10.01 13.53
CA ASN A 59 8.81 -10.01 14.34
C ASN A 59 8.15 -8.63 14.47
N GLY A 60 8.74 -7.61 13.84
CA GLY A 60 8.24 -6.25 13.77
C GLY A 60 7.59 -5.90 12.43
N PHE A 61 7.47 -4.60 12.15
CA PHE A 61 6.83 -4.12 10.93
C PHE A 61 7.29 -2.72 10.51
N VAL A 62 7.14 -2.42 9.23
CA VAL A 62 7.27 -1.06 8.68
C VAL A 62 5.99 -0.67 7.97
N SER A 63 5.59 0.60 8.04
CA SER A 63 4.42 1.12 7.33
C SER A 63 4.69 2.49 6.72
N LEU A 64 4.24 2.68 5.48
CA LEU A 64 4.24 4.00 4.84
C LEU A 64 3.02 4.84 5.25
N GLY A 65 2.11 4.33 6.07
CA GLY A 65 0.88 5.05 6.43
C GLY A 65 0.11 5.52 5.20
N SER A 66 -0.36 6.77 5.22
CA SER A 66 -1.05 7.40 4.08
C SER A 66 -0.12 7.67 2.89
N LEU A 67 1.19 7.82 3.10
CA LEU A 67 2.17 8.04 2.03
C LEU A 67 2.25 6.85 1.07
N GLY A 68 1.88 5.65 1.52
CA GLY A 68 1.78 4.46 0.68
C GLY A 68 0.64 4.48 -0.33
N PHE A 69 -0.18 5.54 -0.36
CA PHE A 69 -1.38 5.64 -1.19
C PHE A 69 -1.44 6.97 -1.95
N ARG A 70 -2.12 6.95 -3.09
CA ARG A 70 -2.56 8.12 -3.85
C ARG A 70 -4.07 8.06 -4.06
N LEU A 71 -4.74 9.21 -4.12
CA LEU A 71 -6.17 9.28 -4.41
C LEU A 71 -6.39 9.41 -5.92
N GLU A 72 -6.99 8.40 -6.53
CA GLU A 72 -7.36 8.40 -7.95
C GLU A 72 -8.86 8.10 -8.09
N GLY A 73 -9.62 9.03 -8.66
CA GLY A 73 -11.06 8.86 -8.86
C GLY A 73 -11.85 8.60 -7.57
N GLY A 74 -11.44 9.21 -6.45
CA GLY A 74 -12.06 9.01 -5.13
C GLY A 74 -11.69 7.70 -4.43
N LYS A 75 -10.74 6.93 -4.97
CA LYS A 75 -10.24 5.68 -4.38
C LYS A 75 -8.77 5.82 -3.98
N ALA A 76 -8.40 5.20 -2.86
CA ALA A 76 -7.00 5.05 -2.48
C ALA A 76 -6.35 3.92 -3.30
N VAL A 77 -5.31 4.26 -4.05
CA VAL A 77 -4.52 3.33 -4.86
C VAL A 77 -3.12 3.24 -4.26
N ALA A 78 -2.60 2.04 -4.08
CA ALA A 78 -1.25 1.84 -3.53
C ALA A 78 -0.20 2.46 -4.45
N ARG A 79 0.80 3.11 -3.84
CA ARG A 79 1.98 3.65 -4.51
C ARG A 79 3.12 2.63 -4.46
N HIS A 80 3.84 2.56 -5.58
CA HIS A 80 5.03 1.73 -5.75
C HIS A 80 6.12 2.48 -6.52
N ASP A 81 6.17 3.80 -6.36
CA ASP A 81 7.16 4.66 -7.00
C ASP A 81 8.51 4.62 -6.26
N ALA A 82 9.55 5.14 -6.92
CA ALA A 82 10.91 5.13 -6.39
C ALA A 82 11.01 5.80 -5.01
N THR A 83 10.27 6.89 -4.77
CA THR A 83 10.28 7.62 -3.49
C THR A 83 9.71 6.76 -2.37
N THR A 84 8.53 6.16 -2.59
CA THR A 84 7.91 5.26 -1.60
C THR A 84 8.80 4.07 -1.28
N GLN A 85 9.50 3.52 -2.28
CA GLN A 85 10.38 2.38 -2.07
C GLN A 85 11.68 2.75 -1.36
N GLU A 86 12.22 3.94 -1.64
CA GLU A 86 13.37 4.49 -0.91
C GLU A 86 13.05 4.69 0.57
N ILE A 87 11.89 5.28 0.88
CA ILE A 87 11.44 5.51 2.26
C ILE A 87 11.19 4.17 2.97
N LEU A 88 10.53 3.23 2.31
CA LEU A 88 10.30 1.90 2.86
C LEU A 88 11.62 1.19 3.23
N ASN A 89 12.62 1.27 2.34
CA ASN A 89 13.95 0.71 2.59
C ASN A 89 14.67 1.42 3.74
N PHE A 90 14.50 2.74 3.86
CA PHE A 90 15.01 3.49 5.01
C PHE A 90 14.38 3.01 6.32
N LEU A 91 13.04 2.87 6.39
CA LEU A 91 12.36 2.39 7.60
C LEU A 91 12.81 0.99 8.00
N LYS A 92 13.01 0.09 7.03
CA LYS A 92 13.54 -1.27 7.29
C LYS A 92 14.91 -1.21 7.97
N LYS A 93 15.81 -0.39 7.44
CA LYS A 93 17.15 -0.19 8.02
C LYS A 93 17.09 0.38 9.44
N GLU A 94 16.17 1.31 9.71
CA GLU A 94 16.00 1.87 11.07
C GLU A 94 15.45 0.82 12.04
N VAL A 95 14.49 0.00 11.61
CA VAL A 95 13.96 -1.12 12.40
C VAL A 95 15.03 -2.18 12.67
N GLU A 96 15.86 -2.52 11.68
CA GLU A 96 16.97 -3.46 11.84
C GLU A 96 18.04 -2.94 12.84
N LYS A 97 18.25 -1.62 12.88
CA LYS A 97 19.18 -0.97 13.81
C LYS A 97 18.59 -0.65 15.18
N SER A 98 17.29 -0.88 15.38
CA SER A 98 16.55 -0.46 16.58
C SER A 98 17.05 -1.07 17.89
N GLY A 99 17.77 -2.21 17.83
CA GLY A 99 18.20 -2.95 19.01
C GLY A 99 17.05 -3.63 19.78
N CYS A 100 15.85 -3.67 19.21
CA CYS A 100 14.69 -4.31 19.82
C CYS A 100 14.88 -5.83 19.93
N ASN A 101 14.54 -6.37 21.10
CA ASN A 101 14.55 -7.82 21.33
C ASN A 101 13.66 -8.55 20.31
N ASP A 102 14.07 -9.76 19.95
CA ASP A 102 13.37 -10.64 19.00
C ASP A 102 13.12 -10.02 17.62
N ASN A 103 13.89 -9.01 17.20
CA ASN A 103 13.66 -8.26 15.96
C ASN A 103 12.22 -7.70 15.88
N SER A 104 11.71 -7.19 17.01
CA SER A 104 10.36 -6.63 17.13
C SER A 104 10.25 -5.15 16.76
N GLY A 105 11.28 -4.56 16.18
CA GLY A 105 11.29 -3.13 15.84
C GLY A 105 10.15 -2.74 14.89
N ALA A 106 9.53 -1.59 15.15
CA ALA A 106 8.40 -1.10 14.39
C ALA A 106 8.62 0.35 13.99
N ALA A 107 8.31 0.69 12.73
CA ALA A 107 8.36 2.05 12.23
C ALA A 107 7.18 2.36 11.32
N SER A 108 6.58 3.54 11.45
CA SER A 108 5.48 3.97 10.59
C SER A 108 5.62 5.44 10.25
N VAL A 109 5.37 5.79 8.99
CA VAL A 109 5.15 7.20 8.61
C VAL A 109 3.81 7.66 9.19
N ILE A 110 3.83 8.78 9.91
CA ILE A 110 2.63 9.44 10.45
C ILE A 110 2.19 10.54 9.49
N THR A 111 3.15 11.39 9.09
CA THR A 111 2.95 12.46 8.12
C THR A 111 4.27 12.81 7.44
N HIS A 112 4.20 13.56 6.35
CA HIS A 112 5.33 13.93 5.51
C HIS A 112 5.15 15.35 4.97
N SER A 113 6.27 16.00 4.62
CA SER A 113 6.24 17.25 3.88
C SER A 113 5.75 17.02 2.45
N ARG A 114 5.26 18.09 1.80
CA ARG A 114 4.74 18.05 0.44
C ARG A 114 5.78 17.60 -0.59
N ASP A 115 7.04 17.93 -0.37
CA ASP A 115 8.17 17.49 -1.21
C ASP A 115 8.67 16.08 -0.88
N GLU A 116 8.05 15.41 0.11
CA GLU A 116 8.39 14.06 0.58
C GLU A 116 9.85 13.92 1.05
N LYS A 117 10.49 15.03 1.46
CA LYS A 117 11.87 15.05 1.98
C LYS A 117 11.96 15.08 3.50
N GLN A 118 10.86 15.25 4.20
CA GLN A 118 10.81 15.21 5.66
C GLN A 118 9.62 14.37 6.12
N LEU A 119 9.85 13.57 7.17
CA LEU A 119 8.86 12.63 7.73
C LEU A 119 8.75 12.84 9.23
N LEU A 120 7.53 12.76 9.75
CA LEU A 120 7.28 12.44 11.14
C LEU A 120 6.96 10.95 11.23
N LEU A 121 7.71 10.23 12.06
CA LEU A 121 7.66 8.79 12.21
C LEU A 121 7.17 8.41 13.61
N GLY A 122 6.42 7.32 13.66
CA GLY A 122 6.22 6.53 14.87
C GLY A 122 7.25 5.40 14.89
N PHE A 123 7.88 5.16 16.02
CA PHE A 123 8.97 4.19 16.17
C PHE A 123 8.94 3.50 17.54
N GLY A 124 9.44 2.27 17.64
CA GLY A 124 9.58 1.55 18.91
C GLY A 124 9.75 0.04 18.76
N CYS A 125 9.70 -0.68 19.89
CA CYS A 125 9.75 -2.14 19.92
C CYS A 125 8.33 -2.70 20.13
N GLY A 126 7.82 -3.44 19.15
CA GLY A 126 6.46 -3.98 19.11
C GLY A 126 5.35 -2.93 18.92
N SER A 127 5.70 -1.64 18.91
CA SER A 127 4.77 -0.52 18.77
C SER A 127 5.45 0.70 18.14
N THR A 128 4.65 1.66 17.68
CA THR A 128 5.10 2.94 17.08
C THR A 128 4.80 4.14 17.97
N ALA A 129 4.82 3.93 19.29
CA ALA A 129 4.40 4.92 20.30
C ALA A 129 5.31 6.14 20.37
N ALA A 130 6.58 6.00 20.00
CA ALA A 130 7.57 7.04 20.15
C ALA A 130 7.71 7.86 18.85
N ARG A 131 7.98 9.16 18.97
CA ARG A 131 8.09 10.05 17.81
C ARG A 131 9.55 10.30 17.42
N MET A 132 9.75 10.42 16.12
CA MET A 132 11.05 10.68 15.51
C MET A 132 10.86 11.46 14.22
N PHE A 133 11.74 12.41 13.93
CA PHE A 133 11.80 13.00 12.59
C PHE A 133 12.77 12.23 11.71
N ALA A 134 12.54 12.25 10.40
CA ALA A 134 13.54 11.86 9.43
C ALA A 134 13.59 12.90 8.31
N VAL A 135 14.79 13.18 7.82
CA VAL A 135 15.02 14.15 6.75
C VAL A 135 15.89 13.53 5.66
N LYS A 136 15.58 13.84 4.41
CA LYS A 136 16.40 13.48 3.25
C LYS A 136 17.53 14.49 3.09
N LYS A 137 18.76 14.00 3.17
CA LYS A 137 20.01 14.72 2.93
C LYS A 137 20.66 14.18 1.63
N GLU A 138 21.79 14.76 1.24
CA GLU A 138 22.52 14.34 0.04
C GLU A 138 23.04 12.90 0.12
N ASP A 139 23.40 12.45 1.32
CA ASP A 139 23.86 11.09 1.64
C ASP A 139 22.70 10.10 1.92
N GLY A 140 21.46 10.57 1.81
CA GLY A 140 20.25 9.76 1.98
C GLY A 140 19.39 10.18 3.17
N TRP A 141 18.52 9.27 3.61
CA TRP A 141 17.64 9.51 4.74
C TRP A 141 18.38 9.43 6.07
N LYS A 142 18.15 10.42 6.92
CA LYS A 142 18.71 10.50 8.27
C LYS A 142 17.60 10.67 9.30
N ALA A 143 17.54 9.74 10.25
CA ALA A 143 16.72 9.88 11.44
C ALA A 143 17.31 10.98 12.35
N ILE A 144 16.43 11.79 12.94
CA ILE A 144 16.79 12.85 13.89
C ILE A 144 16.12 12.53 15.22
N SER A 145 16.98 12.18 16.18
CA SER A 145 16.76 11.86 17.60
C SER A 145 15.56 10.98 17.95
N PRO A 146 15.76 9.92 18.74
CA PRO A 146 14.67 9.19 19.34
C PRO A 146 14.12 10.02 20.51
N THR A 147 12.87 10.48 20.36
CA THR A 147 11.86 10.62 21.43
C THR A 147 12.03 11.69 22.52
N ASN A 148 13.22 11.97 23.05
CA ASN A 148 13.40 12.90 24.17
C ASN A 148 13.23 14.39 23.82
N GLN A 149 12.92 14.67 22.54
CA GLN A 149 12.62 16.01 22.05
C GLN A 149 11.12 16.26 21.92
N PHE A 150 10.28 15.30 22.31
CA PHE A 150 8.83 15.42 22.30
C PHE A 150 8.30 15.41 23.73
N ASN A 151 7.29 16.23 24.01
CA ASN A 151 6.58 16.16 25.28
C ASN A 151 5.55 15.01 25.29
N THR A 152 4.80 14.88 26.37
CA THR A 152 3.75 13.86 26.54
C THR A 152 2.59 13.96 25.54
N PHE A 153 2.46 15.08 24.82
CA PHE A 153 1.47 15.30 23.77
C PHE A 153 2.05 15.12 22.36
N ASP A 154 3.25 14.54 22.24
CA ASP A 154 3.96 14.36 20.97
C ASP A 154 4.27 15.68 20.26
N ILE A 155 4.40 16.78 21.01
CA ILE A 155 4.79 18.09 20.47
C ILE A 155 6.31 18.23 20.58
N PRO A 156 7.02 18.47 19.46
CA PRO A 156 8.48 18.55 19.44
C PRO A 156 8.99 19.86 20.07
N SER A 157 10.23 19.85 20.55
CA SER A 157 10.90 21.03 21.07
C SER A 157 11.15 22.04 19.96
N CYS A 158 10.98 23.33 20.22
CA CYS A 158 11.22 24.37 19.23
C CYS A 158 12.67 24.36 18.75
N LYS A 159 13.61 24.14 19.67
CA LYS A 159 15.04 23.98 19.37
C LYS A 159 15.27 22.89 18.31
N MET A 160 14.75 21.69 18.53
CA MET A 160 14.89 20.56 17.59
C MET A 160 14.31 20.92 16.21
N THR A 161 13.13 21.54 16.20
CA THR A 161 12.48 21.86 14.93
C THR A 161 13.20 22.96 14.16
N ASP A 162 13.80 23.93 14.84
CA ASP A 162 14.48 25.07 14.23
C ASP A 162 15.88 24.67 13.74
N GLU A 163 16.66 23.96 14.56
CA GLU A 163 18.01 23.50 14.20
C GLU A 163 18.02 22.56 12.99
N ASN A 164 16.96 21.76 12.83
CA ASN A 164 16.84 20.80 11.73
C ASN A 164 16.00 21.31 10.56
N ASN A 165 15.51 22.55 10.61
CA ASN A 165 14.62 23.13 9.60
C ASN A 165 13.40 22.22 9.31
N ILE A 166 12.78 21.69 10.38
CA ILE A 166 11.61 20.82 10.26
C ILE A 166 10.44 21.60 9.71
N SER A 167 9.81 21.09 8.66
CA SER A 167 8.68 21.73 7.99
C SER A 167 7.51 21.96 8.94
N LYS A 168 6.89 23.14 8.82
CA LYS A 168 5.65 23.50 9.54
C LYS A 168 4.48 22.59 9.14
N GLU A 169 4.55 21.96 7.97
CA GLU A 169 3.53 21.01 7.48
C GLU A 169 3.45 19.75 8.37
N ILE A 170 4.58 19.33 8.95
CA ILE A 170 4.65 18.13 9.79
C ILE A 170 4.82 18.44 11.28
N ALA A 171 5.24 19.66 11.62
CA ALA A 171 5.38 20.15 12.98
C ALA A 171 4.91 21.62 13.06
N PRO A 172 3.60 21.88 13.01
CA PRO A 172 3.04 23.23 13.01
C PRO A 172 3.13 23.91 14.39
N VAL A 173 3.25 23.12 15.46
CA VAL A 173 3.42 23.60 16.82
C VAL A 173 4.68 22.99 17.40
N CYS A 174 5.42 23.77 18.16
CA CYS A 174 6.52 23.29 18.99
C CYS A 174 6.38 23.77 20.43
N GLN A 175 7.13 23.16 21.33
CA GLN A 175 7.15 23.50 22.74
C GLN A 175 8.56 23.95 23.20
N ASN A 176 8.61 24.83 24.19
CA ASN A 176 9.82 25.06 24.99
C ASN A 176 9.54 24.60 26.42
N GLU A 177 10.32 23.62 26.88
CA GLU A 177 10.22 23.11 28.24
C GLU A 177 10.88 24.10 29.20
N LYS A 178 10.19 24.38 30.30
CA LYS A 178 10.67 25.20 31.41
C LYS A 178 10.47 24.44 32.70
N LYS A 179 11.46 24.50 33.58
CA LYS A 179 11.30 24.08 34.97
C LYS A 179 10.81 25.27 35.79
N ASP A 180 9.67 25.11 36.43
CA ASP A 180 9.12 26.08 37.38
C ASP A 180 9.03 25.41 38.75
N GLY A 181 10.09 25.60 39.55
CA GLY A 181 10.33 24.80 40.76
C GLY A 181 10.47 23.32 40.44
N ASP A 182 9.64 22.48 41.07
CA ASP A 182 9.58 21.03 40.84
C ASP A 182 8.64 20.63 39.69
N ASN A 183 7.92 21.59 39.11
CA ASN A 183 6.96 21.33 38.03
C ASN A 183 7.58 21.56 36.65
N LEU A 184 7.19 20.71 35.70
CA LEU A 184 7.44 20.92 34.28
C LEU A 184 6.33 21.78 33.67
N SER A 185 6.72 22.89 33.06
CA SER A 185 5.83 23.78 32.30
C SER A 185 6.27 23.81 30.83
N TYR A 186 5.32 24.03 29.93
CA TYR A 186 5.57 24.06 28.49
C TYR A 186 4.96 25.33 27.88
N ASP A 187 5.80 26.10 27.20
CA ASP A 187 5.33 27.18 26.33
C ASP A 187 5.15 26.66 24.91
N TYR A 188 3.96 26.78 24.36
CA TYR A 188 3.65 26.37 22.99
C TYR A 188 3.78 27.54 22.02
N ARG A 189 4.41 27.30 20.88
CA ARG A 189 4.59 28.27 19.80
C ARG A 189 4.06 27.70 18.50
N LEU A 190 3.16 28.44 17.85
CA LEU A 190 2.78 28.19 16.46
C LEU A 190 3.97 28.57 15.56
N ARG A 191 4.32 27.69 14.63
CA ARG A 191 5.45 27.88 13.72
C ARG A 191 4.99 28.44 12.40
#